data_AF-A0A662VWZ0-F1
#
_entry.id   AF-A0A662VWZ0-F1
#
_cell.length_a   1.000
_cell.length_b   1.000
_cell.length_c   1.000
_cell.angle_alpha   90.00
_cell.angle_beta   90.00
_cell.angle_gamma   90.00
#
_symmetry.space_group_name_H-M   'P 1'
#
loop_
_entity.id
_entity.type
_entity.pdbx_description
1 polymer ?
#
loop_
_entity_poly.entity_id
_entity_poly.type
_entity_poly.pdbx_seq_one_letter_code
_entity_poly.pdbx_strand_id
1 'polypeptide(L)'
;MERVVFVASPFAQPHEFCGIDGEIYTIRPNAKLILPRLNAEILAKNNQGIIVSDYQEPKDVFDEYLDNQVDPYSLLKGEEDPVKEWAKWAYQQELKKPNPDIDRLWELRLLSQGKNPAEILYKIHDTKTPNEITIDLSKSPNINRDSKPQSPTGLCSLNINSTEPHYLGKPKFEYKGEMIKLALDTFLFKCVTTLQAFSLKGLNSVVDDSFVIFDYDYTRCEPHEELLKTLDKMGYDVERDFYVSMLFEKFECSEHGDVIKPCIDYEKHFTEEGGRLRLFAGRLHPLNKMNVVKKAAQIRLEQLKYVVKAVENKTVSYRFFDGELKKVRHNKHNLALIWFVFTLPKSLSVDMADYILRSNDKLKAVNEISRELRKAVKNTIRRFLEDYLKKNENVPNLEKDFMIGLFTNMHPWSSGNAVKEPHFHVHAPLFNFVISNGEYIRFTPYISKTWLEGLKRIWKEEVRKAIYKIGDLSVWIDPYVFVDHEFFTVYSQYTWLDLDENDEFVYAGKIAHHFRYNGRKAVVDLNEAFYSGIKEEELGDFEREWIDFLLNYSNRTGCVGFMNKWRERFGITDTTSLKRAARERVEYCPICGRELTYCGVVTIDEILKKKRRLMILWYYNLRFNIEIWTKT
;
A
#
# COMPACT_ATOMS: atom_id res chain seq x y z
N MET A 1 -1.84 39.47 16.63
CA MET A 1 -1.13 38.54 17.55
C MET A 1 0.04 37.99 16.77
N GLU A 2 1.26 38.14 17.28
CA GLU A 2 2.45 37.68 16.57
C GLU A 2 2.45 36.16 16.46
N ARG A 3 2.60 35.65 15.24
CA ARG A 3 2.62 34.22 14.95
C ARG A 3 4.03 33.80 14.58
N VAL A 4 4.36 32.56 14.92
CA VAL A 4 5.68 31.98 14.62
C VAL A 4 5.49 30.61 14.00
N VAL A 5 6.49 30.19 13.25
CA VAL A 5 6.58 28.83 12.75
C VAL A 5 7.22 27.97 13.84
N PHE A 6 6.43 27.06 14.37
CA PHE A 6 6.83 26.07 15.35
C PHE A 6 6.97 24.71 14.69
N VAL A 7 8.11 24.05 14.85
CA VAL A 7 8.34 22.68 14.37
C VAL A 7 8.32 21.75 15.58
N ALA A 8 7.31 20.89 15.63
CA ALA A 8 7.15 19.90 16.68
C ALA A 8 8.26 18.85 16.62
N SER A 9 8.73 18.42 17.79
CA SER A 9 9.76 17.40 17.95
C SER A 9 9.32 16.08 17.30
N PRO A 10 10.23 15.32 16.65
CA PRO A 10 9.93 13.97 16.16
C PRO A 10 9.52 13.01 17.28
N PHE A 11 9.86 13.31 18.52
CA PHE A 11 9.52 12.53 19.71
C PHE A 11 8.29 13.09 20.45
N ALA A 12 7.69 14.18 19.96
CA ALA A 12 6.48 14.72 20.56
C ALA A 12 5.36 13.68 20.44
N GLN A 13 4.77 13.29 21.57
CA GLN A 13 3.56 12.48 21.51
C GLN A 13 2.47 13.27 20.80
N PRO A 14 1.74 12.68 19.84
CA PRO A 14 0.64 13.38 19.19
C PRO A 14 -0.40 13.80 20.23
N HIS A 15 -0.69 15.09 20.31
CA HIS A 15 -1.71 15.62 21.21
C HIS A 15 -2.27 16.93 20.67
N GLU A 16 -3.43 17.33 21.20
CA GLU A 16 -4.10 18.57 20.82
C GLU A 16 -4.09 19.53 22.00
N PHE A 17 -3.94 20.83 21.71
CA PHE A 17 -4.05 21.88 22.71
C PHE A 17 -4.77 23.09 22.12
N CYS A 18 -5.36 23.92 22.98
CA CYS A 18 -5.99 25.18 22.59
C CYS A 18 -4.96 26.31 22.67
N GLY A 19 -4.82 27.05 21.58
CA GLY A 19 -4.01 28.26 21.51
C GLY A 19 -4.62 29.41 22.31
N ILE A 20 -3.79 30.41 22.63
CA ILE A 20 -4.24 31.65 23.26
C ILE A 20 -5.16 32.48 22.35
N ASP A 21 -5.17 32.17 21.06
CA ASP A 21 -6.10 32.70 20.05
C ASP A 21 -7.42 31.92 19.98
N GLY A 22 -7.59 30.88 20.81
CA GLY A 22 -8.78 30.04 20.83
C GLY A 22 -8.84 29.00 19.69
N GLU A 23 -7.78 28.84 18.89
CA GLU A 23 -7.68 27.81 17.87
C GLU A 23 -7.15 26.49 18.46
N ILE A 24 -7.65 25.33 18.02
CA ILE A 24 -7.02 24.04 18.35
C ILE A 24 -5.87 23.76 17.40
N TYR A 25 -4.73 23.44 17.99
CA TYR A 25 -3.56 22.97 17.29
C TYR A 25 -3.33 21.50 17.60
N THR A 26 -2.97 20.74 16.58
CA THR A 26 -2.57 19.34 16.71
C THR A 26 -1.06 19.25 16.61
N ILE A 27 -0.39 18.97 17.72
CA ILE A 27 1.02 18.60 17.73
C ILE A 27 1.13 17.18 17.20
N ARG A 28 1.90 17.00 16.12
CA ARG A 28 2.30 15.69 15.59
C ARG A 28 3.82 15.66 15.52
N PRO A 29 4.47 14.48 15.58
CA PRO A 29 5.88 14.35 15.24
C PRO A 29 6.21 15.06 13.93
N ASN A 30 7.17 16.00 13.96
CA ASN A 30 7.60 16.80 12.81
C ASN A 30 6.54 17.74 12.20
N ALA A 31 5.43 18.00 12.90
CA ALA A 31 4.45 18.97 12.42
C ALA A 31 5.06 20.38 12.37
N LYS A 32 4.90 21.06 11.23
CA LYS A 32 5.14 22.49 11.10
C LYS A 32 3.82 23.21 11.38
N LEU A 33 3.76 23.94 12.47
CA LEU A 33 2.57 24.64 12.94
C LEU A 33 2.84 26.14 12.91
N ILE A 34 1.83 26.91 12.51
CA ILE A 34 1.83 28.37 12.69
C ILE A 34 1.07 28.62 13.98
N LEU A 35 1.77 29.04 15.03
CA LEU A 35 1.21 29.21 16.38
C LEU A 35 1.34 30.66 16.82
N PRO A 36 0.47 31.16 17.72
CA PRO A 36 0.79 32.32 18.52
C PRO A 36 2.14 32.14 19.21
N ARG A 37 2.98 33.19 19.20
CA ARG A 37 4.34 33.12 19.79
C ARG A 37 4.33 32.55 21.21
N LEU A 38 3.39 32.99 22.05
CA LEU A 38 3.27 32.52 23.43
C LEU A 38 3.00 31.00 23.52
N ASN A 39 2.16 30.44 22.65
CA ASN A 39 1.95 28.98 22.62
C ASN A 39 3.22 28.24 22.20
N ALA A 40 3.89 28.73 21.17
CA ALA A 40 5.12 28.14 20.66
C ALA A 40 6.24 28.16 21.71
N GLU A 41 6.37 29.25 22.47
CA GLU A 41 7.34 29.38 23.56
C GLU A 41 7.06 28.39 24.70
N ILE A 42 5.79 28.22 25.08
CA ILE A 42 5.38 27.25 26.10
C ILE A 42 5.71 25.82 25.65
N LEU A 43 5.43 25.48 24.39
CA LEU A 43 5.72 24.15 23.84
C LEU A 43 7.23 23.90 23.69
N ALA A 44 7.99 24.91 23.25
CA ALA A 44 9.44 24.83 23.15
C ALA A 44 10.09 24.64 24.52
N LYS A 45 9.62 25.37 25.54
CA LYS A 45 10.07 25.22 26.94
C LYS A 45 9.82 23.81 27.50
N ASN A 46 8.80 23.11 27.01
CA ASN A 46 8.48 21.73 27.39
C ASN A 46 9.10 20.67 26.44
N ASN A 47 10.12 21.03 25.66
CA ASN A 47 10.82 20.15 24.71
C ASN A 47 9.91 19.49 23.66
N GLN A 48 8.76 20.11 23.35
CA GLN A 48 7.81 19.55 22.37
C GLN A 48 8.10 20.01 20.94
N GLY A 49 9.09 20.86 20.74
CA GLY A 49 9.52 21.37 19.44
C GLY A 49 10.37 22.62 19.57
N ILE A 50 10.62 23.31 18.46
CA ILE A 50 11.41 24.53 18.39
C ILE A 50 10.69 25.59 17.56
N ILE A 51 10.89 26.86 17.92
CA ILE A 51 10.52 27.99 17.08
C ILE A 51 11.61 28.14 16.03
N VAL A 52 11.27 28.03 14.75
CA VAL A 52 12.25 28.07 13.64
C VAL A 52 12.30 29.42 12.94
N SER A 53 11.19 30.16 12.93
CA SER A 53 11.14 31.50 12.36
C SER A 53 9.91 32.25 12.83
N ASP A 54 9.94 33.56 12.68
CA ASP A 54 8.72 34.37 12.74
C ASP A 54 7.85 34.04 11.53
N TYR A 55 6.53 34.02 11.72
CA TYR A 55 5.59 33.83 10.62
C TYR A 55 5.22 35.21 10.08
N GLN A 56 5.69 35.51 8.87
CA GLN A 56 5.19 36.63 8.09
C GLN A 56 4.08 36.10 7.18
N GLU A 57 2.93 36.79 7.18
CA GLU A 57 1.90 36.54 6.17
C GLU A 57 2.52 36.71 4.78
N PRO A 58 2.28 35.78 3.83
CA PRO A 58 2.94 35.86 2.53
C PRO A 58 2.61 37.18 1.85
N LYS A 59 3.65 38.00 1.59
CA LYS A 59 3.64 38.91 0.45
C LYS A 59 4.05 38.10 -0.78
N ASP A 60 3.46 38.45 -1.92
CA ASP A 60 3.57 37.77 -3.21
C ASP A 60 5.01 37.32 -3.53
N VAL A 61 5.22 36.00 -3.73
CA VAL A 61 6.51 35.29 -3.57
C VAL A 61 7.31 35.20 -4.89
N PHE A 62 6.89 35.92 -5.93
CA PHE A 62 7.53 35.83 -7.25
C PHE A 62 8.88 36.57 -7.34
N ASP A 63 9.11 37.58 -6.50
CA ASP A 63 10.30 38.44 -6.58
C ASP A 63 11.53 37.90 -5.83
N GLU A 64 11.37 36.96 -4.88
CA GLU A 64 12.47 36.50 -4.00
C GLU A 64 13.17 35.23 -4.51
N TYR A 65 12.56 34.51 -5.45
CA TYR A 65 13.07 33.22 -5.99
C TYR A 65 14.23 33.41 -6.99
N LEU A 66 14.42 34.60 -7.55
CA LEU A 66 15.40 34.84 -8.62
C LEU A 66 16.84 35.09 -8.13
N ASP A 67 17.07 35.40 -6.86
CA ASP A 67 18.38 35.94 -6.42
C ASP A 67 19.33 34.97 -5.69
N ASN A 68 18.93 33.72 -5.36
CA ASN A 68 19.76 32.86 -4.47
C ASN A 68 19.99 31.41 -4.95
N GLN A 69 20.48 31.21 -6.17
CA GLN A 69 21.07 29.91 -6.55
C GLN A 69 22.59 29.86 -6.28
N VAL A 70 23.03 28.87 -5.49
CA VAL A 70 24.43 28.45 -5.37
C VAL A 70 24.59 27.08 -6.07
N ASP A 71 25.57 27.02 -6.96
CA ASP A 71 25.90 25.87 -7.80
C ASP A 71 26.59 24.72 -7.01
N PRO A 72 26.05 23.47 -7.02
CA PRO A 72 26.62 22.32 -6.31
C PRO A 72 27.86 21.69 -6.98
N TYR A 73 28.26 22.12 -8.17
CA TYR A 73 29.31 21.45 -8.97
C TYR A 73 30.76 21.61 -8.46
N SER A 74 31.00 22.28 -7.33
CA SER A 74 32.35 22.58 -6.85
C SER A 74 33.04 21.49 -6.02
N LEU A 75 32.38 20.37 -5.69
CA LEU A 75 32.86 19.44 -4.65
C LEU A 75 33.40 18.07 -5.10
N LEU A 76 33.56 17.77 -6.40
CA LEU A 76 33.96 16.42 -6.83
C LEU A 76 35.16 16.41 -7.78
N LYS A 77 36.38 16.34 -7.22
CA LYS A 77 37.58 15.80 -7.87
C LYS A 77 38.44 15.00 -6.86
N GLY A 78 38.59 13.69 -7.07
CA GLY A 78 39.58 12.85 -6.39
C GLY A 78 39.30 11.33 -6.49
N GLU A 79 40.34 10.54 -6.78
CA GLU A 79 40.33 9.07 -7.03
C GLU A 79 40.31 8.18 -5.75
N GLU A 80 39.45 8.47 -4.76
CA GLU A 80 39.16 7.51 -3.67
C GLU A 80 37.71 7.04 -3.75
N ASP A 81 37.46 5.79 -3.29
CA ASP A 81 36.14 5.14 -3.26
C ASP A 81 35.06 6.14 -2.79
N PRO A 82 34.20 6.63 -3.71
CA PRO A 82 33.33 7.76 -3.45
C PRO A 82 32.32 7.44 -2.36
N VAL A 83 32.04 6.15 -2.10
CA VAL A 83 31.18 5.70 -1.01
C VAL A 83 31.88 5.84 0.35
N LYS A 84 33.19 5.59 0.44
CA LYS A 84 33.94 5.77 1.68
C LYS A 84 34.15 7.24 2.01
N GLU A 85 34.50 8.05 1.01
CA GLU A 85 34.64 9.50 1.19
C GLU A 85 33.30 10.16 1.53
N TRP A 86 32.22 9.75 0.84
CA TRP A 86 30.87 10.16 1.22
C TRP A 86 30.50 9.69 2.63
N ALA A 87 30.80 8.45 3.01
CA ALA A 87 30.46 7.94 4.34
C ALA A 87 31.24 8.67 5.44
N LYS A 88 32.51 9.03 5.21
CA LYS A 88 33.29 9.89 6.12
C LYS A 88 32.67 11.28 6.23
N TRP A 89 32.33 11.92 5.11
CA TRP A 89 31.70 13.24 5.11
C TRP A 89 30.31 13.22 5.77
N ALA A 90 29.46 12.27 5.40
CA ALA A 90 28.10 12.09 5.93
C ALA A 90 28.12 11.74 7.42
N TYR A 91 29.10 10.96 7.88
CA TYR A 91 29.33 10.71 9.30
C TYR A 91 29.64 12.01 10.05
N GLN A 92 30.46 12.90 9.48
CA GLN A 92 30.76 14.22 10.05
C GLN A 92 29.53 15.16 10.02
N GLN A 93 28.67 15.07 9.01
CA GLN A 93 27.43 15.84 8.97
C GLN A 93 26.38 15.31 9.96
N GLU A 94 26.29 14.00 10.13
CA GLU A 94 25.40 13.35 11.09
C GLU A 94 25.80 13.70 12.53
N LEU A 95 27.11 13.68 12.83
CA LEU A 95 27.64 14.10 14.14
C LEU A 95 27.38 15.58 14.47
N LYS A 96 27.26 16.44 13.45
CA LYS A 96 26.95 17.87 13.63
C LYS A 96 25.46 18.14 13.85
N LYS A 97 24.59 17.14 13.64
CA LYS A 97 23.18 17.29 13.96
C LYS A 97 23.01 17.44 15.47
N PRO A 98 22.03 18.23 15.93
CA PRO A 98 21.73 18.38 17.36
C PRO A 98 21.39 17.06 18.05
N ASN A 99 20.95 16.04 17.29
CA ASN A 99 20.71 14.69 17.78
C ASN A 99 21.04 13.66 16.69
N PRO A 100 22.30 13.19 16.59
CA PRO A 100 22.73 12.25 15.56
C PRO A 100 22.00 10.91 15.69
N ASP A 101 21.56 10.34 14.57
CA ASP A 101 21.00 8.98 14.59
C ASP A 101 22.14 7.97 14.83
N ILE A 102 22.09 7.26 15.97
CA ILE A 102 23.14 6.34 16.41
C ILE A 102 23.27 5.15 15.45
N ASP A 103 22.15 4.65 14.92
CA ASP A 103 22.13 3.53 13.98
C ASP A 103 22.73 4.00 12.65
N ARG A 104 22.41 5.22 12.22
CA ARG A 104 23.00 5.85 11.04
C ARG A 104 24.49 6.15 11.21
N LEU A 105 24.92 6.63 12.37
CA LEU A 105 26.34 6.85 12.67
C LEU A 105 27.12 5.54 12.62
N TRP A 106 26.55 4.47 13.16
CA TRP A 106 27.17 3.15 13.17
C TRP A 106 27.25 2.55 11.77
N GLU A 107 26.17 2.68 10.99
CA GLU A 107 26.10 2.33 9.57
C GLU A 107 27.16 3.08 8.74
N LEU A 108 27.22 4.41 8.86
CA LEU A 108 28.18 5.27 8.15
C LEU A 108 29.63 4.98 8.57
N ARG A 109 29.86 4.59 9.83
CA ARG A 109 31.17 4.17 10.33
C ARG A 109 31.62 2.84 9.73
N LEU A 110 30.70 1.89 9.52
CA LEU A 110 31.00 0.63 8.85
C LEU A 110 31.23 0.82 7.34
N LEU A 111 30.41 1.65 6.70
CA LEU A 111 30.54 1.99 5.28
C LEU A 111 31.85 2.73 4.97
N SER A 112 32.28 3.66 5.83
CA SER A 112 33.59 4.33 5.69
C SER A 112 34.79 3.39 5.85
N GLN A 113 34.58 2.22 6.47
CA GLN A 113 35.57 1.14 6.58
C GLN A 113 35.43 0.07 5.47
N GLY A 114 34.44 0.20 4.58
CA GLY A 114 34.16 -0.77 3.51
C GLY A 114 33.46 -2.05 3.98
N LYS A 115 32.71 -2.02 5.09
CA LYS A 115 32.00 -3.19 5.66
C LYS A 115 30.48 -3.08 5.46
N ASN A 116 29.80 -4.23 5.33
CA ASN A 116 28.34 -4.31 5.15
C ASN A 116 27.60 -4.30 6.51
N PRO A 117 26.74 -3.31 6.79
CA PRO A 117 25.98 -3.22 8.05
C PRO A 117 25.00 -4.40 8.29
N ALA A 118 24.55 -5.08 7.23
CA ALA A 118 23.56 -6.15 7.31
C ALA A 118 24.12 -7.49 7.85
N GLU A 119 25.43 -7.73 7.75
CA GLU A 119 26.04 -8.99 8.20
C GLU A 119 26.11 -9.13 9.74
N ILE A 120 25.93 -8.05 10.49
CA ILE A 120 26.09 -8.04 11.96
C ILE A 120 24.74 -8.11 12.71
N LEU A 121 23.65 -7.57 12.13
CA LEU A 121 22.31 -7.57 12.75
C LEU A 121 21.64 -8.94 12.80
N TYR A 122 22.06 -9.88 11.95
CA TYR A 122 21.61 -11.29 12.02
C TYR A 122 21.95 -11.96 13.36
N LYS A 123 22.92 -11.45 14.12
CA LYS A 123 23.33 -12.00 15.43
C LYS A 123 22.56 -11.44 16.63
N ILE A 124 21.82 -10.33 16.48
CA ILE A 124 21.18 -9.63 17.61
C ILE A 124 19.72 -10.07 17.79
N HIS A 125 19.06 -10.55 16.73
CA HIS A 125 17.68 -11.04 16.80
C HIS A 125 17.52 -12.49 17.28
N ASP A 126 18.61 -13.18 17.60
CA ASP A 126 18.61 -14.60 18.03
C ASP A 126 18.46 -14.78 19.56
N THR A 127 18.35 -13.69 20.33
CA THR A 127 18.20 -13.77 21.79
C THR A 127 16.87 -13.18 22.26
N LYS A 128 15.78 -13.94 22.10
CA LYS A 128 14.64 -14.06 23.04
C LYS A 128 13.48 -14.85 22.42
N THR A 129 13.63 -16.17 22.45
CA THR A 129 12.50 -17.11 22.46
C THR A 129 12.76 -18.08 23.60
N PRO A 130 11.99 -18.09 24.71
CA PRO A 130 12.10 -19.13 25.72
C PRO A 130 11.50 -20.43 25.17
N ASN A 131 12.34 -21.46 25.15
CA ASN A 131 12.05 -22.89 25.01
C ASN A 131 11.51 -23.36 23.65
N GLU A 132 12.50 -23.72 22.83
CA GLU A 132 12.45 -24.69 21.74
C GLU A 132 11.63 -25.94 22.11
N ILE A 133 10.57 -26.21 21.35
CA ILE A 133 10.24 -27.59 21.02
C ILE A 133 11.28 -28.00 19.98
N THR A 134 12.24 -28.82 20.40
CA THR A 134 13.20 -29.46 19.52
C THR A 134 12.43 -30.41 18.60
N ILE A 135 12.03 -29.94 17.42
CA ILE A 135 11.64 -30.83 16.34
C ILE A 135 12.95 -31.39 15.79
N ASP A 136 13.15 -32.70 15.99
CA ASP A 136 14.27 -33.45 15.44
C ASP A 136 14.21 -33.42 13.90
N LEU A 137 14.93 -32.47 13.31
CA LEU A 137 15.04 -32.23 11.87
C LEU A 137 15.85 -33.33 11.13
N SER A 138 16.33 -34.37 11.81
CA SER A 138 17.06 -35.47 11.17
C SER A 138 16.19 -36.40 10.31
N LYS A 139 14.87 -36.17 10.24
CA LYS A 139 13.92 -37.01 9.48
C LYS A 139 13.03 -36.30 8.44
N SER A 140 13.27 -35.01 8.12
CA SER A 140 12.59 -34.37 6.98
C SER A 140 13.47 -34.41 5.72
N PRO A 141 13.00 -35.01 4.61
CA PRO A 141 13.80 -35.17 3.40
C PRO A 141 13.95 -33.83 2.66
N ASN A 142 15.21 -33.41 2.45
CA ASN A 142 15.69 -32.49 1.41
C ASN A 142 14.93 -31.17 1.20
N ILE A 143 15.15 -30.19 2.10
CA ILE A 143 15.14 -28.78 1.68
C ILE A 143 16.59 -28.42 1.31
N ASN A 144 16.88 -28.51 0.00
CA ASN A 144 18.15 -28.11 -0.59
C ASN A 144 18.49 -26.66 -0.20
N ARG A 145 19.58 -26.46 0.54
CA ARG A 145 20.13 -25.13 0.92
C ARG A 145 20.98 -24.47 -0.19
N ASP A 146 20.90 -24.94 -1.43
CA ASP A 146 21.73 -24.49 -2.57
C ASP A 146 21.01 -23.64 -3.63
N SER A 147 20.03 -22.79 -3.26
CA SER A 147 19.51 -21.79 -4.21
C SER A 147 20.20 -20.44 -4.02
N LYS A 148 21.06 -20.08 -4.97
CA LYS A 148 21.47 -18.67 -5.20
C LYS A 148 20.23 -17.78 -5.21
N PRO A 149 20.31 -16.51 -4.76
CA PRO A 149 19.16 -15.61 -4.75
C PRO A 149 18.63 -15.48 -6.18
N GLN A 150 17.46 -16.09 -6.41
CA GLN A 150 16.72 -15.89 -7.65
C GLN A 150 16.25 -14.44 -7.66
N SER A 151 16.30 -13.80 -8.81
CA SER A 151 15.72 -12.46 -8.99
C SER A 151 14.26 -12.49 -8.52
N PRO A 152 13.84 -11.54 -7.67
CA PRO A 152 12.51 -11.47 -7.13
C PRO A 152 11.44 -11.32 -8.21
N THR A 153 11.70 -10.75 -9.40
CA THR A 153 10.73 -10.75 -10.51
C THR A 153 10.62 -12.11 -11.20
N GLY A 154 11.52 -13.05 -10.92
CA GLY A 154 11.67 -14.28 -11.71
C GLY A 154 12.29 -14.04 -13.09
N LEU A 155 12.58 -12.78 -13.46
CA LEU A 155 13.23 -12.44 -14.73
C LEU A 155 14.69 -12.93 -14.74
N CYS A 156 15.35 -13.16 -13.60
CA CYS A 156 16.70 -13.76 -13.54
C CYS A 156 16.72 -15.24 -13.12
N SER A 157 15.73 -16.06 -13.49
CA SER A 157 15.84 -17.51 -13.28
C SER A 157 17.08 -18.08 -13.99
N LEU A 158 17.78 -18.99 -13.30
CA LEU A 158 18.93 -19.75 -13.80
C LEU A 158 18.51 -20.50 -15.07
N ASN A 159 18.91 -19.99 -16.23
CA ASN A 159 19.12 -20.87 -17.38
C ASN A 159 20.23 -21.85 -16.97
N ILE A 160 19.86 -23.13 -16.84
CA ILE A 160 20.83 -24.22 -16.83
C ILE A 160 21.61 -24.08 -18.15
N ASN A 161 22.89 -23.73 -18.02
CA ASN A 161 23.96 -23.83 -19.02
C ASN A 161 23.65 -23.32 -20.44
N SER A 162 24.02 -22.08 -20.73
CA SER A 162 24.23 -21.60 -22.11
C SER A 162 25.57 -22.07 -22.71
N THR A 163 26.11 -23.23 -22.29
CA THR A 163 27.42 -23.74 -22.74
C THR A 163 27.41 -25.15 -23.31
N GLU A 164 26.28 -25.69 -23.81
CA GLU A 164 26.32 -26.89 -24.66
C GLU A 164 25.45 -26.78 -25.92
N PRO A 165 26.04 -27.01 -27.12
CA PRO A 165 25.30 -27.05 -28.38
C PRO A 165 24.79 -28.47 -28.63
N HIS A 166 23.71 -28.87 -27.96
CA HIS A 166 22.99 -30.09 -28.33
C HIS A 166 21.50 -29.90 -28.13
N TYR A 167 20.75 -29.51 -29.17
CA TYR A 167 19.40 -30.01 -29.41
C TYR A 167 19.05 -29.93 -30.90
N LEU A 168 19.03 -31.13 -31.50
CA LEU A 168 18.33 -31.42 -32.75
C LEU A 168 16.83 -31.17 -32.57
N GLY A 169 16.25 -30.38 -33.49
CA GLY A 169 14.82 -30.42 -33.83
C GLY A 169 13.82 -29.82 -32.82
N LYS A 170 13.75 -28.48 -32.71
CA LYS A 170 12.54 -27.72 -32.34
C LYS A 170 12.50 -26.41 -33.14
N PRO A 171 11.31 -25.86 -33.44
CA PRO A 171 11.14 -24.75 -34.39
C PRO A 171 11.97 -23.55 -33.96
N LYS A 172 12.57 -22.84 -34.94
CA LYS A 172 13.21 -21.54 -34.72
C LYS A 172 12.24 -20.63 -33.98
N PHE A 173 12.43 -20.47 -32.67
CA PHE A 173 11.68 -19.51 -31.88
C PHE A 173 12.24 -18.13 -32.24
N GLU A 174 11.57 -17.43 -33.16
CA GLU A 174 11.86 -16.03 -33.45
C GLU A 174 11.38 -15.16 -32.28
N TYR A 175 12.22 -14.22 -31.85
CA TYR A 175 11.83 -13.17 -30.92
C TYR A 175 10.63 -12.41 -31.49
N LYS A 176 9.47 -12.51 -30.83
CA LYS A 176 8.24 -11.78 -31.21
C LYS A 176 7.98 -10.50 -30.39
N GLY A 177 8.88 -10.14 -29.48
CA GLY A 177 8.67 -8.96 -28.60
C GLY A 177 7.60 -9.14 -27.53
N GLU A 178 7.13 -10.38 -27.30
CA GLU A 178 5.99 -10.70 -26.42
C GLU A 178 6.39 -11.08 -24.99
N MET A 179 7.69 -11.22 -24.69
CA MET A 179 8.21 -11.57 -23.35
C MET A 179 9.30 -10.57 -22.90
N ILE A 180 9.15 -9.97 -21.72
CA ILE A 180 10.04 -8.90 -21.20
C ILE A 180 11.42 -9.45 -20.95
N LYS A 181 11.53 -10.64 -20.35
CA LYS A 181 12.82 -11.28 -20.08
C LYS A 181 13.62 -11.46 -21.37
N LEU A 182 12.98 -12.02 -22.39
CA LEU A 182 13.61 -12.25 -23.68
C LEU A 182 14.03 -10.93 -24.36
N ALA A 183 13.23 -9.87 -24.21
CA ALA A 183 13.60 -8.55 -24.69
C ALA A 183 14.84 -8.01 -23.97
N LEU A 184 14.89 -8.07 -22.64
CA LEU A 184 16.05 -7.65 -21.84
C LEU A 184 17.32 -8.40 -22.28
N ASP A 185 17.23 -9.73 -22.40
CA ASP A 185 18.35 -10.57 -22.85
C ASP A 185 18.81 -10.20 -24.27
N THR A 186 17.88 -10.00 -25.20
CA THR A 186 18.15 -9.64 -26.61
C THR A 186 18.86 -8.29 -26.72
N PHE A 187 18.50 -7.32 -25.88
CA PHE A 187 19.14 -6.00 -25.84
C PHE A 187 20.35 -5.94 -24.90
N LEU A 188 20.86 -7.10 -24.46
CA LEU A 188 22.05 -7.24 -23.60
C LEU A 188 21.92 -6.54 -22.24
N PHE A 189 20.70 -6.47 -21.69
CA PHE A 189 20.51 -6.02 -20.32
C PHE A 189 20.80 -7.14 -19.33
N LYS A 190 21.56 -6.84 -18.29
CA LYS A 190 21.77 -7.73 -17.15
C LYS A 190 21.30 -7.08 -15.87
N CYS A 191 20.67 -7.87 -15.00
CA CYS A 191 20.34 -7.45 -13.64
C CYS A 191 21.64 -7.33 -12.85
N VAL A 192 21.96 -6.11 -12.43
CA VAL A 192 23.15 -5.78 -11.64
C VAL A 192 22.89 -6.02 -10.17
N THR A 193 21.70 -5.66 -9.70
CA THR A 193 21.32 -5.83 -8.30
C THR A 193 19.82 -5.95 -8.13
N THR A 194 19.46 -6.62 -7.06
CA THR A 194 18.11 -6.75 -6.55
C THR A 194 18.10 -6.28 -5.10
N LEU A 195 17.17 -5.41 -4.76
CA LEU A 195 16.94 -4.94 -3.40
C LEU A 195 15.49 -5.18 -2.99
N GLN A 196 15.28 -5.42 -1.70
CA GLN A 196 13.96 -5.42 -1.08
C GLN A 196 13.92 -4.32 -0.02
N ALA A 197 12.88 -3.49 -0.04
CA ALA A 197 12.71 -2.39 0.91
C ALA A 197 11.26 -2.29 1.38
N PHE A 198 11.04 -1.87 2.63
CA PHE A 198 9.69 -1.58 3.13
C PHE A 198 9.10 -0.29 2.53
N SER A 199 9.94 0.57 1.97
CA SER A 199 9.56 1.84 1.36
C SER A 199 10.53 2.22 0.25
N LEU A 200 10.04 2.91 -0.76
CA LEU A 200 10.85 3.56 -1.81
C LEU A 200 11.41 4.93 -1.35
N LYS A 201 11.09 5.36 -0.12
CA LYS A 201 11.57 6.64 0.43
C LYS A 201 13.10 6.65 0.48
N GLY A 202 13.69 7.67 -0.13
CA GLY A 202 15.14 7.83 -0.26
C GLY A 202 15.69 7.44 -1.63
N LEU A 203 14.92 6.77 -2.49
CA LEU A 203 15.34 6.56 -3.88
C LEU A 203 15.36 7.85 -4.71
N ASN A 204 14.61 8.89 -4.33
CA ASN A 204 14.66 10.20 -5.01
C ASN A 204 16.08 10.79 -5.08
N SER A 205 16.96 10.46 -4.13
CA SER A 205 18.34 10.98 -4.13
C SER A 205 19.31 10.15 -4.99
N VAL A 206 18.84 9.06 -5.58
CA VAL A 206 19.67 8.08 -6.33
C VAL A 206 19.18 7.90 -7.76
N VAL A 207 17.87 8.05 -7.97
CA VAL A 207 17.24 7.88 -9.28
C VAL A 207 17.11 9.24 -9.94
N ASP A 208 17.81 9.41 -11.06
CA ASP A 208 17.73 10.57 -11.93
C ASP A 208 17.08 10.20 -13.28
N ASP A 209 17.08 11.14 -14.21
CA ASP A 209 16.53 10.98 -15.57
C ASP A 209 17.32 9.99 -16.46
N SER A 210 18.48 9.49 -15.99
CA SER A 210 19.25 8.43 -16.66
C SER A 210 18.57 7.06 -16.57
N PHE A 211 17.68 6.88 -15.59
CA PHE A 211 16.89 5.67 -15.44
C PHE A 211 15.60 5.73 -16.25
N VAL A 212 15.14 4.56 -16.67
CA VAL A 212 13.72 4.34 -16.97
C VAL A 212 13.12 3.47 -15.90
N ILE A 213 12.03 3.94 -15.30
CA ILE A 213 11.36 3.28 -14.19
C ILE A 213 10.24 2.41 -14.76
N PHE A 214 10.39 1.09 -14.72
CA PHE A 214 9.29 0.16 -14.97
C PHE A 214 8.55 -0.11 -13.66
N ASP A 215 7.33 0.39 -13.54
CA ASP A 215 6.47 0.18 -12.39
C ASP A 215 5.36 -0.82 -12.70
N TYR A 216 5.49 -2.03 -12.17
CA TYR A 216 4.48 -3.08 -12.29
C TYR A 216 3.42 -3.04 -11.16
N ASP A 217 3.44 -2.01 -10.31
CA ASP A 217 2.52 -1.83 -9.20
C ASP A 217 2.57 -3.05 -8.26
N TYR A 218 1.50 -3.85 -8.16
CA TYR A 218 1.47 -5.05 -7.29
C TYR A 218 1.69 -6.38 -8.00
N THR A 219 1.91 -6.39 -9.31
CA THR A 219 1.84 -7.65 -10.07
C THR A 219 2.80 -7.69 -11.22
N ARG A 220 3.47 -8.81 -11.41
CA ARG A 220 4.22 -9.08 -12.64
C ARG A 220 3.29 -9.07 -13.84
N CYS A 221 3.83 -8.59 -14.96
CA CYS A 221 3.12 -8.51 -16.22
C CYS A 221 2.83 -9.89 -16.82
N GLU A 222 3.75 -10.83 -16.64
CA GLU A 222 3.68 -12.16 -17.18
C GLU A 222 3.08 -13.13 -16.15
N PRO A 223 2.14 -14.00 -16.55
CA PRO A 223 1.73 -15.14 -15.73
C PRO A 223 2.90 -16.13 -15.56
N HIS A 224 3.05 -16.70 -14.37
CA HIS A 224 4.06 -17.74 -14.13
C HIS A 224 3.76 -19.02 -14.92
N GLU A 225 4.79 -19.69 -15.45
CA GLU A 225 4.64 -20.91 -16.26
C GLU A 225 3.93 -22.04 -15.51
N GLU A 226 4.28 -22.29 -14.24
CA GLU A 226 3.61 -23.31 -13.42
C GLU A 226 2.14 -22.94 -13.12
N LEU A 227 1.80 -21.64 -13.05
CA LEU A 227 0.40 -21.23 -12.94
C LEU A 227 -0.33 -21.59 -14.24
N LEU A 228 0.22 -21.24 -15.41
CA LEU A 228 -0.39 -21.55 -16.70
C LEU A 228 -0.58 -23.05 -16.91
N LYS A 229 0.43 -23.86 -16.56
CA LYS A 229 0.36 -25.33 -16.57
C LYS A 229 -0.74 -25.88 -15.64
N THR A 230 -0.87 -25.29 -14.44
CA THR A 230 -1.94 -25.67 -13.50
C THR A 230 -3.32 -25.38 -14.10
N LEU A 231 -3.48 -24.21 -14.70
CA LEU A 231 -4.74 -23.76 -15.31
C LEU A 231 -5.14 -24.60 -16.53
N ASP A 232 -4.19 -24.90 -17.41
CA ASP A 232 -4.41 -25.76 -18.59
C ASP A 232 -4.93 -27.14 -18.16
N LYS A 233 -4.30 -27.75 -17.15
CA LYS A 233 -4.76 -29.03 -16.56
C LYS A 233 -6.13 -28.95 -15.90
N MET A 234 -6.53 -27.77 -15.42
CA MET A 234 -7.86 -27.51 -14.87
C MET A 234 -8.91 -27.23 -15.96
N GLY A 235 -8.51 -27.20 -17.24
CA GLY A 235 -9.39 -26.99 -18.38
C GLY A 235 -9.63 -25.52 -18.75
N TYR A 236 -8.81 -24.59 -18.24
CA TYR A 236 -8.84 -23.19 -18.66
C TYR A 236 -8.15 -23.00 -19.99
N ASP A 237 -8.70 -22.12 -20.83
CA ASP A 237 -8.09 -21.72 -22.11
C ASP A 237 -7.02 -20.66 -21.84
N VAL A 238 -5.76 -21.09 -21.67
CA VAL A 238 -4.64 -20.21 -21.33
C VAL A 238 -4.44 -19.10 -22.38
N GLU A 239 -4.57 -19.43 -23.67
CA GLU A 239 -4.41 -18.48 -24.77
C GLU A 239 -5.53 -17.44 -24.82
N ARG A 240 -6.73 -17.75 -24.35
CA ARG A 240 -7.83 -16.78 -24.33
C ARG A 240 -7.96 -16.03 -23.01
N ASP A 241 -7.82 -16.72 -21.89
CA ASP A 241 -8.10 -16.18 -20.56
C ASP A 241 -6.89 -15.44 -19.97
N PHE A 242 -5.67 -15.78 -20.40
CA PHE A 242 -4.42 -15.25 -19.84
C PHE A 242 -3.44 -14.70 -20.89
N TYR A 243 -3.83 -14.59 -22.15
CA TYR A 243 -3.01 -13.88 -23.14
C TYR A 243 -2.82 -12.40 -22.81
N VAL A 244 -1.65 -11.87 -23.13
CA VAL A 244 -1.34 -10.45 -23.06
C VAL A 244 -0.49 -10.06 -24.26
N SER A 245 -0.85 -8.98 -24.92
CA SER A 245 0.03 -8.31 -25.87
C SER A 245 0.77 -7.18 -25.14
N MET A 246 2.10 -7.26 -25.08
CA MET A 246 2.92 -6.36 -24.27
C MET A 246 3.18 -5.01 -24.95
N LEU A 247 2.35 -4.01 -24.68
CA LEU A 247 2.75 -2.60 -24.80
C LEU A 247 2.81 -1.95 -23.41
N PHE A 248 3.48 -0.81 -23.34
CA PHE A 248 3.60 -0.04 -22.12
C PHE A 248 3.12 1.39 -22.32
N GLU A 249 2.42 1.93 -21.32
CA GLU A 249 2.12 3.34 -21.23
C GLU A 249 3.36 4.07 -20.74
N LYS A 250 3.79 5.08 -21.49
CA LYS A 250 4.87 5.98 -21.11
C LYS A 250 4.27 7.19 -20.39
N PHE A 251 4.83 7.48 -19.23
CA PHE A 251 4.57 8.68 -18.47
C PHE A 251 5.87 9.43 -18.17
N GLU A 252 5.74 10.70 -17.80
CA GLU A 252 6.83 11.55 -17.35
C GLU A 252 6.55 12.05 -15.94
N CYS A 253 7.55 11.91 -15.07
CA CYS A 253 7.60 12.52 -13.76
C CYS A 253 8.54 13.72 -13.84
N SER A 254 8.08 14.88 -13.38
CA SER A 254 8.89 16.11 -13.36
C SER A 254 10.19 16.00 -12.53
N GLU A 255 10.29 15.00 -11.64
CA GLU A 255 11.46 14.76 -10.79
C GLU A 255 12.32 13.57 -11.25
N HIS A 256 11.71 12.53 -11.84
CA HIS A 256 12.38 11.25 -12.11
C HIS A 256 12.37 10.81 -13.58
N GLY A 257 11.86 11.65 -14.49
CA GLY A 257 11.83 11.35 -15.92
C GLY A 257 10.85 10.24 -16.31
N ASP A 258 11.30 9.32 -17.15
CA ASP A 258 10.46 8.33 -17.81
C ASP A 258 9.96 7.24 -16.83
N VAL A 259 8.65 7.18 -16.62
CA VAL A 259 7.97 6.12 -15.87
C VAL A 259 7.12 5.30 -16.82
N ILE A 260 7.40 4.02 -16.89
CA ILE A 260 6.77 3.05 -17.78
C ILE A 260 5.88 2.14 -16.96
N LYS A 261 4.60 2.05 -17.35
CA LYS A 261 3.64 1.16 -16.72
C LYS A 261 3.01 0.23 -17.76
N PRO A 262 2.58 -0.98 -17.39
CA PRO A 262 1.97 -1.90 -18.35
C PRO A 262 0.73 -1.26 -18.98
N CYS A 263 0.62 -1.29 -20.31
CA CYS A 263 -0.56 -0.79 -21.02
C CYS A 263 -1.66 -1.85 -20.95
N ILE A 264 -2.77 -1.52 -20.30
CA ILE A 264 -3.85 -2.48 -20.09
C ILE A 264 -5.13 -1.81 -20.54
N ASP A 265 -5.82 -2.31 -21.57
CA ASP A 265 -7.21 -1.96 -21.89
C ASP A 265 -7.43 -0.52 -22.45
N TYR A 266 -7.23 -0.30 -23.75
CA TYR A 266 -7.97 0.70 -24.55
C TYR A 266 -7.77 0.48 -26.06
N GLU A 267 -8.78 0.89 -26.84
CA GLU A 267 -8.66 1.13 -28.28
C GLU A 267 -8.02 2.52 -28.47
N LYS A 268 -6.69 2.58 -28.63
CA LYS A 268 -6.01 3.84 -29.00
C LYS A 268 -5.55 3.79 -30.45
N HIS A 269 -5.83 4.88 -31.15
CA HIS A 269 -5.38 5.13 -32.50
C HIS A 269 -3.87 5.32 -32.48
N PHE A 270 -3.12 4.37 -33.05
CA PHE A 270 -1.78 4.67 -33.53
C PHE A 270 -1.95 5.30 -34.91
N THR A 271 -1.44 6.51 -35.10
CA THR A 271 -1.21 7.04 -36.44
C THR A 271 0.26 7.37 -36.56
N GLU A 272 0.94 6.67 -37.45
CA GLU A 272 1.61 7.38 -38.53
C GLU A 272 1.00 6.94 -39.87
N GLU A 273 0.68 5.66 -40.06
CA GLU A 273 -0.10 5.10 -41.18
C GLU A 273 -0.63 3.71 -40.73
N GLY A 274 -1.95 3.48 -40.59
CA GLY A 274 -2.45 2.08 -40.58
C GLY A 274 -3.37 1.52 -39.47
N GLY A 275 -3.97 2.32 -38.56
CA GLY A 275 -5.21 1.91 -37.87
C GLY A 275 -5.18 1.76 -36.33
N ARG A 276 -6.33 1.34 -35.76
CA ARG A 276 -6.54 1.15 -34.31
C ARG A 276 -5.98 -0.19 -33.85
N LEU A 277 -4.94 -0.18 -33.02
CA LEU A 277 -4.48 -1.38 -32.30
C LEU A 277 -5.22 -1.48 -30.96
N ARG A 278 -5.99 -2.56 -30.77
CA ARG A 278 -6.58 -2.91 -29.47
C ARG A 278 -5.71 -3.99 -28.82
N LEU A 279 -5.11 -3.67 -27.67
CA LEU A 279 -4.46 -4.68 -26.85
C LEU A 279 -5.48 -5.30 -25.91
N PHE A 280 -5.66 -6.60 -26.02
CA PHE A 280 -6.49 -7.35 -25.10
C PHE A 280 -5.61 -8.16 -24.16
N ALA A 281 -5.71 -7.86 -22.86
CA ALA A 281 -5.35 -8.84 -21.85
C ALA A 281 -6.55 -9.76 -21.66
N GLY A 282 -6.30 -11.07 -21.53
CA GLY A 282 -7.31 -12.08 -21.35
C GLY A 282 -8.22 -11.81 -20.15
N ARG A 283 -9.38 -12.47 -20.14
CA ARG A 283 -10.44 -12.20 -19.15
C ARG A 283 -9.96 -12.39 -17.71
N LEU A 284 -9.06 -13.34 -17.46
CA LEU A 284 -8.53 -13.69 -16.14
C LEU A 284 -7.10 -13.20 -15.93
N HIS A 285 -6.48 -12.57 -16.92
CA HIS A 285 -5.12 -12.07 -16.82
C HIS A 285 -4.92 -11.09 -15.63
N PRO A 286 -3.83 -11.22 -14.83
CA PRO A 286 -3.55 -10.37 -13.67
C PRO A 286 -3.62 -8.87 -13.97
N LEU A 287 -3.03 -8.44 -15.10
CA LEU A 287 -3.04 -7.04 -15.50
C LEU A 287 -4.46 -6.53 -15.77
N ASN A 288 -5.30 -7.29 -16.47
CA ASN A 288 -6.69 -6.90 -16.72
C ASN A 288 -7.43 -6.63 -15.40
N LYS A 289 -7.26 -7.54 -14.43
CA LYS A 289 -7.85 -7.38 -13.09
C LYS A 289 -7.27 -6.19 -12.33
N MET A 290 -5.98 -5.91 -12.47
CA MET A 290 -5.35 -4.72 -11.88
C MET A 290 -5.95 -3.42 -12.44
N ASN A 291 -6.17 -3.34 -13.75
CA ASN A 291 -6.74 -2.14 -14.36
C ASN A 291 -8.16 -1.80 -13.86
N VAL A 292 -9.02 -2.82 -13.69
CA VAL A 292 -10.35 -2.65 -13.07
C VAL A 292 -10.23 -2.01 -11.68
N VAL A 293 -9.22 -2.44 -10.92
CA VAL A 293 -8.96 -2.00 -9.56
C VAL A 293 -8.40 -0.57 -9.52
N LYS A 294 -7.52 -0.20 -10.45
CA LYS A 294 -7.02 1.18 -10.63
C LYS A 294 -8.16 2.17 -10.91
N LYS A 295 -9.05 1.85 -11.85
CA LYS A 295 -10.24 2.66 -12.17
C LYS A 295 -11.15 2.82 -10.94
N ALA A 296 -11.40 1.73 -10.22
CA ALA A 296 -12.20 1.76 -9.01
C ALA A 296 -11.57 2.64 -7.92
N ALA A 297 -10.25 2.56 -7.71
CA ALA A 297 -9.53 3.37 -6.74
C ALA A 297 -9.60 4.86 -7.05
N GLN A 298 -9.46 5.27 -8.32
CA GLN A 298 -9.58 6.67 -8.72
C GLN A 298 -10.99 7.23 -8.45
N ILE A 299 -12.03 6.44 -8.74
CA ILE A 299 -13.41 6.80 -8.39
C ILE A 299 -13.56 6.97 -6.88
N ARG A 300 -12.92 6.14 -6.05
CA ARG A 300 -12.94 6.29 -4.59
C ARG A 300 -12.21 7.53 -4.12
N LEU A 301 -11.05 7.84 -4.68
CA LEU A 301 -10.29 9.05 -4.35
C LEU A 301 -11.15 10.31 -4.57
N GLU A 302 -11.81 10.41 -5.73
CA GLU A 302 -12.74 11.51 -6.01
C GLU A 302 -13.93 11.53 -5.03
N GLN A 303 -14.51 10.37 -4.70
CA GLN A 303 -15.57 10.30 -3.67
C GLN A 303 -15.10 10.83 -2.32
N LEU A 304 -13.84 10.58 -1.92
CA LEU A 304 -13.30 11.14 -0.69
C LEU A 304 -13.21 12.66 -0.74
N LYS A 305 -12.70 13.24 -1.84
CA LYS A 305 -12.58 14.71 -2.00
C LYS A 305 -13.92 15.39 -1.75
N TYR A 306 -14.97 14.87 -2.37
CA TYR A 306 -16.33 15.35 -2.17
C TYR A 306 -16.78 15.33 -0.70
N VAL A 307 -16.54 14.23 0.02
CA VAL A 307 -16.92 14.11 1.43
C VAL A 307 -16.10 15.08 2.28
N VAL A 308 -14.78 15.17 2.05
CA VAL A 308 -13.86 16.05 2.77
C VAL A 308 -14.28 17.52 2.62
N LYS A 309 -14.51 17.99 1.39
CA LYS A 309 -15.00 19.35 1.12
C LYS A 309 -16.38 19.60 1.74
N ALA A 310 -17.28 18.62 1.69
CA ALA A 310 -18.63 18.80 2.21
C ALA A 310 -18.67 18.99 3.74
N VAL A 311 -17.72 18.41 4.47
CA VAL A 311 -17.63 18.51 5.94
C VAL A 311 -16.56 19.47 6.42
N GLU A 312 -15.83 20.10 5.50
CA GLU A 312 -14.85 21.13 5.80
C GLU A 312 -15.47 22.24 6.67
N ASN A 313 -14.77 22.63 7.73
CA ASN A 313 -15.20 23.63 8.71
C ASN A 313 -16.51 23.30 9.46
N LYS A 314 -17.05 22.08 9.32
CA LYS A 314 -18.27 21.63 10.01
C LYS A 314 -18.00 20.60 11.11
N THR A 315 -16.78 20.08 11.19
CA THR A 315 -16.41 19.07 12.17
C THR A 315 -16.14 19.63 13.55
N VAL A 316 -16.56 18.89 14.57
CA VAL A 316 -16.39 19.24 15.99
C VAL A 316 -15.74 18.12 16.77
N SER A 317 -14.99 18.45 17.82
CA SER A 317 -14.54 17.50 18.85
C SER A 317 -14.86 18.03 20.25
N TYR A 318 -14.77 17.18 21.26
CA TYR A 318 -15.01 17.55 22.66
C TYR A 318 -13.73 17.31 23.46
N ARG A 319 -13.28 18.33 24.20
CA ARG A 319 -11.98 18.35 24.89
C ARG A 319 -12.10 19.03 26.23
N PHE A 320 -11.39 18.51 27.22
CA PHE A 320 -11.26 19.17 28.51
C PHE A 320 -10.19 20.27 28.44
N PHE A 321 -10.54 21.47 28.90
CA PHE A 321 -9.61 22.57 29.13
C PHE A 321 -9.85 23.07 30.55
N ASP A 322 -8.82 23.06 31.37
CA ASP A 322 -8.89 23.50 32.78
C ASP A 322 -10.01 22.82 33.58
N GLY A 323 -10.26 21.54 33.30
CA GLY A 323 -11.31 20.74 33.95
C GLY A 323 -12.72 20.94 33.36
N GLU A 324 -12.91 21.87 32.42
CA GLU A 324 -14.18 22.09 31.74
C GLU A 324 -14.22 21.41 30.37
N LEU A 325 -15.30 20.67 30.09
CA LEU A 325 -15.51 20.08 28.78
C LEU A 325 -16.00 21.15 27.79
N LYS A 326 -15.19 21.43 26.78
CA LYS A 326 -15.53 22.37 25.69
C LYS A 326 -15.72 21.63 24.38
N LYS A 327 -16.68 22.11 23.60
CA LYS A 327 -16.89 21.71 22.21
C LYS A 327 -16.05 22.60 21.31
N VAL A 328 -15.26 22.00 20.43
CA VAL A 328 -14.31 22.72 19.59
C VAL A 328 -14.53 22.42 18.12
N ARG A 329 -14.58 23.48 17.33
CA ARG A 329 -14.70 23.42 15.86
C ARG A 329 -13.31 23.29 15.25
N HIS A 330 -13.21 22.50 14.19
CA HIS A 330 -11.98 22.38 13.41
C HIS A 330 -12.12 23.20 12.13
N ASN A 331 -11.31 24.25 12.02
CA ASN A 331 -11.34 25.22 10.91
C ASN A 331 -10.32 24.90 9.78
N LYS A 332 -9.65 23.74 9.83
CA LYS A 332 -8.68 23.27 8.83
C LYS A 332 -8.77 21.76 8.66
N HIS A 333 -8.27 21.25 7.53
CA HIS A 333 -8.24 19.84 7.15
C HIS A 333 -7.60 18.96 8.24
N ASN A 334 -8.44 18.32 9.06
CA ASN A 334 -8.02 17.38 10.12
C ASN A 334 -8.81 16.06 10.02
N LEU A 335 -9.11 15.67 8.77
CA LEU A 335 -9.78 14.42 8.46
C LEU A 335 -8.75 13.36 8.11
N ALA A 336 -9.06 12.12 8.46
CA ALA A 336 -8.23 10.97 8.15
C ALA A 336 -9.12 9.77 7.78
N LEU A 337 -8.57 8.91 6.93
CA LEU A 337 -9.04 7.54 6.82
C LEU A 337 -8.19 6.64 7.72
N ILE A 338 -8.87 5.88 8.58
CA ILE A 338 -8.30 4.83 9.41
C ILE A 338 -8.47 3.51 8.65
N TRP A 339 -7.38 2.96 8.16
CA TRP A 339 -7.29 1.69 7.46
C TRP A 339 -7.29 0.54 8.47
N PHE A 340 -8.47 0.04 8.82
CA PHE A 340 -8.57 -1.19 9.60
C PHE A 340 -8.48 -2.43 8.72
N VAL A 341 -7.84 -3.48 9.24
CA VAL A 341 -7.87 -4.83 8.66
C VAL A 341 -8.25 -5.82 9.76
N PHE A 342 -9.46 -6.34 9.68
CA PHE A 342 -10.00 -7.34 10.61
C PHE A 342 -9.70 -8.73 10.07
N THR A 343 -8.86 -9.49 10.75
CA THR A 343 -8.35 -10.78 10.28
C THR A 343 -8.86 -11.90 11.17
N LEU A 344 -9.28 -13.01 10.55
CA LEU A 344 -9.68 -14.22 11.26
C LEU A 344 -8.47 -15.10 11.59
N PRO A 345 -8.55 -15.93 12.63
CA PRO A 345 -7.57 -16.99 12.88
C PRO A 345 -7.38 -17.89 11.64
N LYS A 346 -6.18 -18.46 11.48
CA LYS A 346 -5.86 -19.34 10.35
C LYS A 346 -6.75 -20.59 10.31
N SER A 347 -6.96 -21.25 11.45
CA SER A 347 -7.84 -22.43 11.55
C SER A 347 -9.26 -22.11 11.06
N LEU A 348 -9.84 -21.01 11.57
CA LEU A 348 -11.17 -20.57 11.15
C LEU A 348 -11.23 -20.25 9.65
N SER A 349 -10.17 -19.68 9.08
CA SER A 349 -10.08 -19.41 7.65
C SER A 349 -10.04 -20.68 6.80
N VAL A 350 -9.35 -21.72 7.27
CA VAL A 350 -9.29 -23.03 6.62
C VAL A 350 -10.66 -23.71 6.70
N ASP A 351 -11.30 -23.74 7.87
CA ASP A 351 -12.64 -24.33 8.06
C ASP A 351 -13.69 -23.66 7.14
N MET A 352 -13.62 -22.33 6.99
CA MET A 352 -14.49 -21.59 6.08
C MET A 352 -14.23 -21.92 4.60
N ALA A 353 -12.97 -22.11 4.21
CA ALA A 353 -12.61 -22.51 2.86
C ALA A 353 -13.12 -23.92 2.54
N ASP A 354 -12.93 -24.87 3.46
CA ASP A 354 -13.47 -26.23 3.34
C ASP A 354 -14.99 -26.23 3.19
N TYR A 355 -15.69 -25.45 4.03
CA TYR A 355 -17.14 -25.30 3.92
C TYR A 355 -17.56 -24.76 2.55
N ILE A 356 -16.87 -23.75 2.02
CA ILE A 356 -17.16 -23.18 0.70
C ILE A 356 -16.95 -24.23 -0.39
N LEU A 357 -15.81 -24.93 -0.38
CA LEU A 357 -15.48 -25.90 -1.43
C LEU A 357 -16.43 -27.10 -1.44
N ARG A 358 -16.93 -27.50 -0.27
CA ARG A 358 -17.92 -28.59 -0.14
C ARG A 358 -19.37 -28.14 -0.32
N SER A 359 -19.62 -26.85 -0.45
CA SER A 359 -20.96 -26.32 -0.70
C SER A 359 -21.37 -26.56 -2.15
N ASN A 360 -22.63 -26.99 -2.35
CA ASN A 360 -23.23 -27.16 -3.70
C ASN A 360 -23.16 -25.88 -4.54
N ASP A 361 -23.19 -24.70 -3.90
CA ASP A 361 -23.02 -23.40 -4.54
C ASP A 361 -21.93 -22.60 -3.81
N LYS A 362 -20.69 -22.75 -4.27
CA LYS A 362 -19.49 -22.09 -3.72
C LYS A 362 -19.63 -20.56 -3.69
N LEU A 363 -20.26 -19.96 -4.72
CA LEU A 363 -20.44 -18.51 -4.81
C LEU A 363 -21.49 -18.01 -3.83
N LYS A 364 -22.60 -18.73 -3.65
CA LYS A 364 -23.61 -18.37 -2.64
C LYS A 364 -23.02 -18.46 -1.23
N ALA A 365 -22.28 -19.53 -0.93
CA ALA A 365 -21.62 -19.72 0.37
C ALA A 365 -20.67 -18.56 0.71
N VAL A 366 -19.73 -18.22 -0.18
CA VAL A 366 -18.80 -17.10 0.10
C VAL A 366 -19.51 -15.75 0.16
N ASN A 367 -20.57 -15.53 -0.64
CA ASN A 367 -21.33 -14.28 -0.58
C ASN A 367 -22.06 -14.11 0.76
N GLU A 368 -22.59 -15.19 1.32
CA GLU A 368 -23.18 -15.21 2.65
C GLU A 368 -22.15 -14.95 3.75
N ILE A 369 -21.01 -15.65 3.72
CA ILE A 369 -19.88 -15.40 4.62
C ILE A 369 -19.44 -13.94 4.54
N SER A 370 -19.19 -13.42 3.34
CA SER A 370 -18.79 -12.03 3.10
C SER A 370 -19.82 -11.04 3.64
N ARG A 371 -21.12 -11.31 3.45
CA ARG A 371 -22.19 -10.45 3.95
C ARG A 371 -22.19 -10.39 5.47
N GLU A 372 -22.12 -11.54 6.15
CA GLU A 372 -22.18 -11.60 7.61
C GLU A 372 -20.87 -11.10 8.26
N LEU A 373 -19.70 -11.36 7.68
CA LEU A 373 -18.43 -10.79 8.17
C LEU A 373 -18.38 -9.27 8.02
N ARG A 374 -18.88 -8.69 6.92
CA ARG A 374 -18.97 -7.22 6.77
C ARG A 374 -19.94 -6.60 7.77
N LYS A 375 -21.05 -7.28 8.07
CA LYS A 375 -21.97 -6.87 9.14
C LYS A 375 -21.30 -6.95 10.51
N ALA A 376 -20.54 -8.02 10.78
CA ALA A 376 -19.77 -8.16 12.01
C ALA A 376 -18.78 -6.99 12.17
N VAL A 377 -18.01 -6.65 11.13
CA VAL A 377 -17.09 -5.49 11.17
C VAL A 377 -17.83 -4.19 11.46
N LYS A 378 -18.96 -3.93 10.77
CA LYS A 378 -19.79 -2.76 11.05
C LYS A 378 -20.21 -2.70 12.52
N ASN A 379 -20.73 -3.81 13.05
CA ASN A 379 -21.18 -3.88 14.44
C ASN A 379 -20.02 -3.71 15.41
N THR A 380 -18.87 -4.32 15.13
CA THR A 380 -17.65 -4.21 15.92
C THR A 380 -17.19 -2.76 16.01
N ILE A 381 -17.05 -2.07 14.88
CA ILE A 381 -16.65 -0.66 14.85
C ILE A 381 -17.68 0.20 15.56
N ARG A 382 -18.98 -0.02 15.34
CA ARG A 382 -20.03 0.76 16.01
C ARG A 382 -19.99 0.58 17.53
N ARG A 383 -20.00 -0.66 18.03
CA ARG A 383 -19.93 -0.97 19.47
C ARG A 383 -18.67 -0.40 20.10
N PHE A 384 -17.54 -0.49 19.40
CA PHE A 384 -16.28 0.13 19.83
C PHE A 384 -16.41 1.66 19.92
N LEU A 385 -16.93 2.30 18.88
CA LEU A 385 -17.07 3.77 18.84
C LEU A 385 -18.09 4.28 19.87
N GLU A 386 -19.14 3.54 20.19
CA GLU A 386 -20.08 3.88 21.26
C GLU A 386 -19.36 4.13 22.60
N ASP A 387 -18.40 3.26 22.93
CA ASP A 387 -17.59 3.38 24.14
C ASP A 387 -16.43 4.38 23.97
N TYR A 388 -15.71 4.31 22.85
CA TYR A 388 -14.54 5.15 22.56
C TYR A 388 -14.92 6.63 22.52
N LEU A 389 -16.00 6.98 21.83
CA LEU A 389 -16.45 8.37 21.73
C LEU A 389 -16.86 8.95 23.09
N LYS A 390 -17.50 8.14 23.94
CA LYS A 390 -17.93 8.60 25.28
C LYS A 390 -16.76 8.70 26.27
N LYS A 391 -15.91 7.66 26.32
CA LYS A 391 -14.89 7.50 27.37
C LYS A 391 -13.54 8.11 26.99
N ASN A 392 -13.17 8.07 25.70
CA ASN A 392 -11.90 8.61 25.21
C ASN A 392 -12.05 10.03 24.64
N GLU A 393 -13.09 10.23 23.82
CA GLU A 393 -13.30 11.52 23.14
C GLU A 393 -14.26 12.46 23.90
N ASN A 394 -14.78 12.03 25.05
CA ASN A 394 -15.63 12.82 25.95
C ASN A 394 -16.88 13.40 25.28
N VAL A 395 -17.44 12.71 24.29
CA VAL A 395 -18.62 13.18 23.54
C VAL A 395 -19.86 13.14 24.44
N PRO A 396 -20.45 14.31 24.80
CA PRO A 396 -21.66 14.35 25.60
C PRO A 396 -22.87 13.95 24.76
N ASN A 397 -23.86 13.29 25.37
CA ASN A 397 -25.17 13.00 24.76
C ASN A 397 -25.09 12.30 23.38
N LEU A 398 -24.11 11.44 23.16
CA LEU A 398 -24.00 10.63 21.93
C LEU A 398 -25.28 9.83 21.72
N GLU A 399 -25.96 10.03 20.59
CA GLU A 399 -27.15 9.26 20.24
C GLU A 399 -26.82 7.78 20.16
N LYS A 400 -27.78 6.92 20.50
CA LYS A 400 -27.61 5.49 20.29
C LYS A 400 -27.39 5.14 18.82
N ASP A 401 -27.93 5.92 17.88
CA ASP A 401 -27.90 5.63 16.45
C ASP A 401 -27.08 6.62 15.61
N PHE A 402 -25.91 7.02 16.11
CA PHE A 402 -24.95 7.76 15.28
C PHE A 402 -24.53 6.96 14.03
N MET A 403 -24.23 7.70 12.96
CA MET A 403 -23.80 7.12 11.68
C MET A 403 -22.29 7.14 11.53
N ILE A 404 -21.71 5.97 11.36
CA ILE A 404 -20.32 5.81 10.90
C ILE A 404 -20.26 5.89 9.38
N GLY A 405 -19.09 6.12 8.81
CA GLY A 405 -18.88 6.00 7.36
C GLY A 405 -17.60 5.25 7.06
N LEU A 406 -17.73 4.15 6.32
CA LEU A 406 -16.59 3.32 5.96
C LEU A 406 -16.84 2.58 4.65
N PHE A 407 -15.74 2.11 4.06
CA PHE A 407 -15.75 1.14 2.97
C PHE A 407 -15.45 -0.26 3.52
N THR A 408 -15.82 -1.32 2.80
CA THR A 408 -15.48 -2.70 3.16
C THR A 408 -15.07 -3.52 1.96
N ASN A 409 -13.99 -4.28 2.08
CA ASN A 409 -13.57 -5.29 1.11
C ASN A 409 -13.21 -6.56 1.87
N MET A 410 -13.67 -7.72 1.40
CA MET A 410 -13.34 -9.01 2.02
C MET A 410 -12.44 -9.80 1.09
N HIS A 411 -11.33 -10.28 1.63
CA HIS A 411 -10.44 -11.20 0.95
C HIS A 411 -10.49 -12.55 1.68
N PRO A 412 -10.75 -13.66 0.99
CA PRO A 412 -10.60 -15.00 1.54
C PRO A 412 -9.18 -15.59 1.38
N TRP A 413 -8.21 -14.86 0.84
CA TRP A 413 -6.86 -15.35 0.54
C TRP A 413 -5.76 -14.47 1.16
N SER A 414 -4.56 -15.02 1.33
CA SER A 414 -3.37 -14.27 1.75
C SER A 414 -2.62 -13.70 0.54
N SER A 415 -2.18 -12.44 0.61
CA SER A 415 -1.33 -11.85 -0.45
C SER A 415 0.06 -12.49 -0.55
N GLY A 416 0.54 -13.13 0.52
CA GLY A 416 1.85 -13.81 0.52
C GLY A 416 1.79 -15.25 0.04
N ASN A 417 0.64 -15.92 0.14
CA ASN A 417 0.49 -17.32 -0.27
C ASN A 417 -0.97 -17.67 -0.57
N ALA A 418 -1.51 -17.11 -1.65
CA ALA A 418 -2.91 -17.28 -2.02
C ALA A 418 -3.30 -18.73 -2.33
N VAL A 419 -2.32 -19.58 -2.67
CA VAL A 419 -2.51 -20.98 -3.03
C VAL A 419 -2.71 -21.87 -1.79
N LYS A 420 -1.80 -21.80 -0.82
CA LYS A 420 -1.79 -22.73 0.33
C LYS A 420 -2.44 -22.17 1.59
N GLU A 421 -2.75 -20.88 1.64
CA GLU A 421 -3.26 -20.22 2.84
C GLU A 421 -4.59 -19.49 2.61
N PRO A 422 -5.72 -20.18 2.79
CA PRO A 422 -6.99 -19.51 3.03
C PRO A 422 -6.85 -18.53 4.20
N HIS A 423 -7.26 -17.29 3.98
CA HIS A 423 -7.01 -16.21 4.92
C HIS A 423 -8.10 -15.15 4.83
N PHE A 424 -9.12 -15.30 5.67
CA PHE A 424 -10.28 -14.42 5.66
C PHE A 424 -9.98 -13.15 6.45
N HIS A 425 -10.02 -12.02 5.74
CA HIS A 425 -9.88 -10.70 6.35
C HIS A 425 -10.75 -9.67 5.65
N VAL A 426 -11.11 -8.62 6.41
CA VAL A 426 -11.93 -7.51 5.93
C VAL A 426 -11.16 -6.20 6.10
N HIS A 427 -10.85 -5.56 4.98
CA HIS A 427 -10.37 -4.19 4.95
C HIS A 427 -11.55 -3.25 5.20
N ALA A 428 -11.43 -2.36 6.17
CA ALA A 428 -12.47 -1.42 6.55
C ALA A 428 -11.93 0.01 6.75
N PRO A 429 -11.65 0.75 5.66
CA PRO A 429 -11.26 2.16 5.74
C PRO A 429 -12.40 2.99 6.34
N LEU A 430 -12.17 3.55 7.53
CA LEU A 430 -13.14 4.31 8.33
C LEU A 430 -12.77 5.80 8.34
N PHE A 431 -13.73 6.68 8.08
CA PHE A 431 -13.54 8.10 8.32
C PHE A 431 -13.43 8.39 9.82
N ASN A 432 -12.48 9.24 10.23
CA ASN A 432 -12.30 9.62 11.63
C ASN A 432 -13.38 10.59 12.16
N PHE A 433 -14.61 10.50 11.66
CA PHE A 433 -15.76 11.22 12.18
C PHE A 433 -17.03 10.38 12.07
N VAL A 434 -18.01 10.72 12.90
CA VAL A 434 -19.38 10.18 12.88
C VAL A 434 -20.39 11.31 12.73
N ILE A 435 -21.61 10.99 12.32
CA ILE A 435 -22.73 11.93 12.31
C ILE A 435 -23.66 11.57 13.47
N SER A 436 -23.86 12.48 14.42
CA SER A 436 -24.80 12.31 15.54
C SER A 436 -25.45 13.65 15.85
N ASN A 437 -26.76 13.69 16.10
CA ASN A 437 -27.53 14.92 16.33
C ASN A 437 -27.33 15.98 15.22
N GLY A 438 -27.13 15.55 13.97
CA GLY A 438 -26.81 16.44 12.84
C GLY A 438 -25.39 17.03 12.86
N GLU A 439 -24.57 16.65 13.83
CA GLU A 439 -23.20 17.13 14.01
C GLU A 439 -22.18 16.14 13.45
N TYR A 440 -21.11 16.67 12.83
CA TYR A 440 -19.97 15.89 12.38
C TYR A 440 -18.94 15.77 13.49
N ILE A 441 -19.06 14.74 14.33
CA ILE A 441 -18.22 14.54 15.50
C ILE A 441 -16.94 13.82 15.07
N ARG A 442 -15.83 14.56 15.04
CA ARG A 442 -14.49 14.06 14.74
C ARG A 442 -13.89 13.39 15.98
N PHE A 443 -13.19 12.28 15.78
CA PHE A 443 -12.41 11.60 16.80
C PHE A 443 -10.95 11.42 16.37
N THR A 444 -10.11 11.04 17.33
CA THR A 444 -8.68 10.85 17.09
C THR A 444 -8.44 9.63 16.19
N PRO A 445 -7.71 9.76 15.07
CA PRO A 445 -7.46 8.62 14.19
C PRO A 445 -6.43 7.62 14.75
N TYR A 446 -5.67 8.04 15.77
CA TYR A 446 -4.76 7.18 16.51
C TYR A 446 -5.52 6.41 17.60
N ILE A 447 -5.55 5.08 17.46
CA ILE A 447 -6.15 4.17 18.43
C ILE A 447 -5.03 3.50 19.24
N SER A 448 -5.05 3.68 20.57
CA SER A 448 -4.04 3.10 21.46
C SER A 448 -4.14 1.57 21.52
N LYS A 449 -3.07 0.90 21.94
CA LYS A 449 -3.04 -0.56 22.10
C LYS A 449 -4.18 -1.08 22.99
N THR A 450 -4.46 -0.40 24.09
CA THR A 450 -5.55 -0.77 25.02
C THR A 450 -6.92 -0.74 24.34
N TRP A 451 -7.19 0.29 23.53
CA TRP A 451 -8.44 0.39 22.79
C TRP A 451 -8.52 -0.62 21.63
N LEU A 452 -7.40 -0.91 20.96
CA LEU A 452 -7.33 -1.97 19.95
C LEU A 452 -7.62 -3.35 20.56
N GLU A 453 -7.18 -3.62 21.79
CA GLU A 453 -7.49 -4.89 22.47
C GLU A 453 -8.98 -5.02 22.79
N GLY A 454 -9.61 -3.93 23.24
CA GLY A 454 -11.06 -3.85 23.38
C GLY A 454 -11.79 -4.11 22.05
N LEU A 455 -11.30 -3.55 20.95
CA LEU A 455 -11.82 -3.76 19.60
C LEU A 455 -11.71 -5.22 19.14
N LYS A 456 -10.57 -5.89 19.40
CA LYS A 456 -10.37 -7.32 19.09
C LYS A 456 -11.34 -8.22 19.85
N ARG A 457 -11.59 -7.94 21.14
CA ARG A 457 -12.57 -8.68 21.93
C ARG A 457 -13.97 -8.59 21.33
N ILE A 458 -14.39 -7.38 20.94
CA ILE A 458 -15.68 -7.15 20.26
C ILE A 458 -15.69 -7.84 18.88
N TRP A 459 -14.59 -7.80 18.14
CA TRP A 459 -14.45 -8.49 16.85
C TRP A 459 -14.72 -9.98 16.98
N LYS A 460 -14.05 -10.66 17.92
CA LYS A 460 -14.28 -12.08 18.21
C LYS A 460 -15.75 -12.39 18.46
N GLU A 461 -16.41 -11.60 19.31
CA GLU A 461 -17.83 -11.79 19.63
C GLU A 461 -18.74 -11.65 18.41
N GLU A 462 -18.52 -10.62 17.58
CA GLU A 462 -19.34 -10.39 16.39
C GLU A 462 -19.08 -11.42 15.29
N VAL A 463 -17.84 -11.91 15.15
CA VAL A 463 -17.53 -13.05 14.26
C VAL A 463 -18.26 -14.30 14.71
N ARG A 464 -18.21 -14.62 16.01
CA ARG A 464 -18.94 -15.75 16.56
C ARG A 464 -20.43 -15.66 16.22
N LYS A 465 -21.05 -14.51 16.48
CA LYS A 465 -22.47 -14.26 16.12
C LYS A 465 -22.75 -14.37 14.63
N ALA A 466 -21.82 -13.92 13.78
CA ALA A 466 -21.96 -14.01 12.32
C ALA A 466 -21.95 -15.47 11.87
N ILE A 467 -21.05 -16.30 12.40
CA ILE A 467 -20.92 -17.72 12.07
C ILE A 467 -22.20 -18.50 12.39
N TYR A 468 -22.80 -18.28 13.56
CA TYR A 468 -24.07 -18.92 13.91
C TYR A 468 -25.27 -18.50 13.05
N LYS A 469 -25.10 -17.50 12.17
CA LYS A 469 -26.13 -17.08 11.20
C LYS A 469 -25.91 -17.66 9.81
N ILE A 470 -24.75 -18.27 9.54
CA ILE A 470 -24.39 -18.78 8.22
C ILE A 470 -24.70 -20.28 8.21
N GLY A 471 -25.89 -20.64 7.72
CA GLY A 471 -26.31 -22.04 7.50
C GLY A 471 -25.77 -23.04 8.53
N ASP A 472 -25.15 -24.11 8.03
CA ASP A 472 -24.51 -25.13 8.85
C ASP A 472 -23.03 -24.85 9.16
N LEU A 473 -22.48 -23.69 8.78
CA LEU A 473 -21.05 -23.36 8.95
C LEU A 473 -20.61 -23.51 10.43
N SER A 474 -21.50 -23.24 11.37
CA SER A 474 -21.21 -23.42 12.81
C SER A 474 -20.85 -24.86 13.20
N VAL A 475 -21.27 -25.86 12.42
CA VAL A 475 -20.93 -27.29 12.62
C VAL A 475 -19.51 -27.61 12.13
N TRP A 476 -19.01 -26.84 11.18
CA TRP A 476 -17.69 -27.04 10.56
C TRP A 476 -16.55 -26.40 11.35
N ILE A 477 -16.88 -25.52 12.30
CA ILE A 477 -15.90 -24.69 12.99
C ILE A 477 -15.58 -25.27 14.35
N ASP A 478 -14.29 -25.38 14.65
CA ASP A 478 -13.83 -25.73 15.99
C ASP A 478 -14.32 -24.70 17.02
N PRO A 479 -15.17 -25.08 18.01
CA PRO A 479 -15.67 -24.15 19.01
C PRO A 479 -14.54 -23.56 19.88
N TYR A 480 -13.39 -24.23 20.01
CA TYR A 480 -12.26 -23.76 20.80
C TYR A 480 -11.58 -22.52 20.20
N VAL A 481 -11.78 -22.22 18.91
CA VAL A 481 -11.22 -21.04 18.26
C VAL A 481 -11.71 -19.72 18.87
N PHE A 482 -12.84 -19.72 19.59
CA PHE A 482 -13.40 -18.54 20.25
C PHE A 482 -12.99 -18.39 21.72
N VAL A 483 -12.20 -19.31 22.27
CA VAL A 483 -11.76 -19.25 23.67
C VAL A 483 -10.91 -18.00 23.87
N ASP A 484 -9.90 -17.79 23.03
CA ASP A 484 -9.02 -16.63 23.13
C ASP A 484 -9.22 -15.63 21.98
N HIS A 485 -9.24 -14.35 22.34
CA HIS A 485 -9.21 -13.22 21.42
C HIS A 485 -7.83 -12.91 20.86
N GLU A 486 -6.75 -13.43 21.44
CA GLU A 486 -5.38 -13.19 20.95
C GLU A 486 -5.16 -13.71 19.52
N PHE A 487 -5.88 -14.76 19.12
CA PHE A 487 -5.85 -15.29 17.75
C PHE A 487 -6.56 -14.38 16.73
N PHE A 488 -7.39 -13.44 17.19
CA PHE A 488 -8.08 -12.47 16.34
C PHE A 488 -7.22 -11.21 16.20
N THR A 489 -6.96 -10.80 14.96
CA THR A 489 -6.07 -9.66 14.72
C THR A 489 -6.83 -8.48 14.11
N VAL A 490 -6.57 -7.29 14.63
CA VAL A 490 -7.00 -6.02 14.04
C VAL A 490 -5.77 -5.15 13.82
N TYR A 491 -5.40 -4.97 12.55
CA TYR A 491 -4.37 -4.01 12.17
C TYR A 491 -5.02 -2.65 11.93
N SER A 492 -4.33 -1.58 12.32
CA SER A 492 -4.79 -0.21 12.06
C SER A 492 -3.63 0.66 11.62
N GLN A 493 -3.86 1.44 10.57
CA GLN A 493 -3.03 2.54 10.14
C GLN A 493 -3.96 3.71 9.77
N TYR A 494 -3.44 4.92 9.63
CA TYR A 494 -4.26 6.03 9.12
C TYR A 494 -3.51 6.84 8.07
N THR A 495 -4.27 7.58 7.27
CA THR A 495 -3.75 8.53 6.29
C THR A 495 -4.59 9.78 6.35
N TRP A 496 -3.92 10.92 6.50
CA TRP A 496 -4.57 12.23 6.50
C TRP A 496 -5.13 12.53 5.12
N LEU A 497 -6.27 13.20 5.12
CA LEU A 497 -7.02 13.64 3.94
C LEU A 497 -6.80 15.13 3.73
N ASP A 498 -5.54 15.55 3.80
CA ASP A 498 -5.14 16.95 3.64
C ASP A 498 -5.23 17.32 2.16
N LEU A 499 -5.88 18.45 1.87
CA LEU A 499 -5.93 19.05 0.54
C LEU A 499 -4.85 20.12 0.42
N ASP A 500 -4.25 20.22 -0.76
CA ASP A 500 -3.39 21.34 -1.14
C ASP A 500 -4.21 22.53 -1.66
N GLU A 501 -3.52 23.59 -2.09
CA GLU A 501 -4.11 24.82 -2.63
C GLU A 501 -4.92 24.61 -3.92
N ASN A 502 -4.73 23.49 -4.62
CA ASN A 502 -5.46 23.12 -5.83
C ASN A 502 -6.60 22.13 -5.54
N ASP A 503 -6.97 21.94 -4.27
CA ASP A 503 -7.95 20.97 -3.81
C ASP A 503 -7.58 19.49 -4.11
N GLU A 504 -6.29 19.21 -4.26
CA GLU A 504 -5.76 17.87 -4.50
C GLU A 504 -5.25 17.25 -3.19
N PHE A 505 -5.37 15.93 -3.06
CA PHE A 505 -4.88 15.27 -1.84
C PHE A 505 -3.35 15.25 -1.81
N VAL A 506 -2.76 15.80 -0.75
CA VAL A 506 -1.31 15.75 -0.51
C VAL A 506 -0.78 14.31 -0.53
N TYR A 507 -1.59 13.35 -0.07
CA TYR A 507 -1.26 11.91 -0.05
C TYR A 507 -2.05 11.09 -1.07
N ALA A 508 -2.46 11.68 -2.20
CA ALA A 508 -3.26 11.03 -3.24
C ALA A 508 -2.71 9.65 -3.64
N GLY A 509 -1.41 9.57 -3.93
CA GLY A 509 -0.74 8.32 -4.32
C GLY A 509 -0.87 7.22 -3.26
N LYS A 510 -0.68 7.55 -1.97
CA LYS A 510 -0.81 6.59 -0.85
C LYS A 510 -2.25 6.11 -0.68
N ILE A 511 -3.22 7.01 -0.78
CA ILE A 511 -4.65 6.69 -0.66
C ILE A 511 -5.08 5.79 -1.82
N ALA A 512 -4.69 6.15 -3.05
CA ALA A 512 -4.96 5.37 -4.25
C ALA A 512 -4.32 3.97 -4.16
N HIS A 513 -3.07 3.88 -3.71
CA HIS A 513 -2.37 2.62 -3.44
C HIS A 513 -3.19 1.74 -2.47
N HIS A 514 -3.59 2.24 -1.28
CA HIS A 514 -4.41 1.45 -0.35
C HIS A 514 -5.74 0.97 -0.95
N PHE A 515 -6.45 1.80 -1.74
CA PHE A 515 -7.67 1.35 -2.40
C PHE A 515 -7.41 0.31 -3.50
N ARG A 516 -6.32 0.44 -4.25
CA ARG A 516 -5.92 -0.55 -5.25
C ARG A 516 -5.62 -1.88 -4.56
N TYR A 517 -4.81 -1.87 -3.51
CA TYR A 517 -4.52 -3.05 -2.71
C TYR A 517 -5.80 -3.72 -2.16
N ASN A 518 -6.67 -2.96 -1.51
CA ASN A 518 -7.92 -3.49 -0.92
C ASN A 518 -8.93 -4.01 -1.97
N GLY A 519 -8.85 -3.51 -3.21
CA GLY A 519 -9.72 -3.92 -4.31
C GLY A 519 -9.14 -5.04 -5.17
N ARG A 520 -7.88 -5.42 -4.96
CA ARG A 520 -7.12 -6.39 -5.75
C ARG A 520 -7.90 -7.71 -5.89
N LYS A 521 -7.71 -8.37 -7.05
CA LYS A 521 -8.32 -9.67 -7.36
C LYS A 521 -7.35 -10.79 -7.05
N ALA A 522 -7.88 -11.94 -6.63
CA ALA A 522 -7.08 -13.08 -6.20
C ALA A 522 -6.09 -13.56 -7.27
N VAL A 523 -6.46 -13.54 -8.56
CA VAL A 523 -5.56 -13.94 -9.66
C VAL A 523 -4.23 -13.18 -9.67
N VAL A 524 -4.25 -11.96 -9.16
CA VAL A 524 -3.06 -11.12 -9.08
C VAL A 524 -2.13 -11.63 -7.97
N ASP A 525 -2.65 -12.07 -6.83
CA ASP A 525 -1.85 -12.67 -5.75
C ASP A 525 -1.51 -14.15 -6.02
N LEU A 526 -2.38 -14.87 -6.74
CA LEU A 526 -2.12 -16.23 -7.23
C LEU A 526 -0.90 -16.25 -8.14
N ASN A 527 -0.82 -15.31 -9.11
CA ASN A 527 0.34 -15.21 -9.98
C ASN A 527 1.63 -15.07 -9.17
N GLU A 528 1.64 -14.15 -8.20
CA GLU A 528 2.81 -13.94 -7.34
C GLU A 528 3.16 -15.15 -6.46
N ALA A 529 2.17 -15.89 -5.97
CA ALA A 529 2.40 -17.09 -5.17
C ALA A 529 3.16 -18.18 -5.96
N PHE A 530 2.91 -18.33 -7.26
CA PHE A 530 3.68 -19.30 -8.06
C PHE A 530 5.16 -18.90 -8.22
N TYR A 531 5.44 -17.61 -8.30
CA TYR A 531 6.82 -17.12 -8.30
C TYR A 531 7.55 -17.29 -6.96
N SER A 532 6.88 -17.66 -5.87
CA SER A 532 7.53 -18.06 -4.63
C SER A 532 8.06 -19.51 -4.67
N GLY A 533 8.00 -20.18 -5.82
CA GLY A 533 8.54 -21.53 -6.04
C GLY A 533 7.51 -22.66 -5.95
N ILE A 534 6.21 -22.35 -6.00
CA ILE A 534 5.16 -23.38 -6.02
C ILE A 534 5.16 -24.07 -7.39
N LYS A 535 5.19 -25.39 -7.38
CA LYS A 535 5.10 -26.21 -8.60
C LYS A 535 3.74 -26.88 -8.71
N GLU A 536 3.29 -27.06 -9.94
CA GLU A 536 2.00 -27.70 -10.23
C GLU A 536 1.94 -29.14 -9.70
N GLU A 537 3.05 -29.87 -9.71
CA GLU A 537 3.17 -31.25 -9.23
C GLU A 537 3.03 -31.39 -7.70
N GLU A 538 3.19 -30.30 -6.96
CA GLU A 538 3.05 -30.27 -5.49
C GLU A 538 1.63 -29.93 -5.03
N LEU A 539 0.72 -29.61 -5.96
CA LEU A 539 -0.64 -29.21 -5.65
C LEU A 539 -1.56 -30.43 -5.48
N GLY A 540 -2.17 -30.55 -4.31
CA GLY A 540 -3.23 -31.51 -4.04
C GLY A 540 -4.59 -31.03 -4.56
N ASP A 541 -5.61 -31.87 -4.36
CA ASP A 541 -6.97 -31.60 -4.83
C ASP A 541 -7.54 -30.33 -4.19
N PHE A 542 -7.31 -30.14 -2.88
CA PHE A 542 -7.74 -28.96 -2.15
C PHE A 542 -7.17 -27.67 -2.75
N GLU A 543 -5.85 -27.61 -3.00
CA GLU A 543 -5.23 -26.41 -3.56
C GLU A 543 -5.76 -26.09 -4.97
N ARG A 544 -5.98 -27.12 -5.81
CA ARG A 544 -6.52 -26.93 -7.16
C ARG A 544 -7.95 -26.41 -7.13
N GLU A 545 -8.82 -27.01 -6.31
CA GLU A 545 -10.18 -26.52 -6.12
C GLU A 545 -10.23 -25.10 -5.53
N TRP A 546 -9.29 -24.79 -4.63
CA TRP A 546 -9.16 -23.48 -4.05
C TRP A 546 -8.72 -22.42 -5.07
N ILE A 547 -7.74 -22.74 -5.92
CA ILE A 547 -7.32 -21.89 -7.04
C ILE A 547 -8.50 -21.63 -7.97
N ASP A 548 -9.24 -22.67 -8.36
CA ASP A 548 -10.43 -22.55 -9.23
C ASP A 548 -11.46 -21.57 -8.65
N PHE A 549 -11.75 -21.74 -7.36
CA PHE A 549 -12.64 -20.87 -6.63
C PHE A 549 -12.14 -19.41 -6.64
N LEU A 550 -10.86 -19.19 -6.33
CA LEU A 550 -10.27 -17.85 -6.24
C LEU A 550 -10.26 -17.10 -7.59
N LEU A 551 -10.04 -17.79 -8.71
CA LEU A 551 -10.11 -17.20 -10.05
C LEU A 551 -11.50 -16.63 -10.37
N ASN A 552 -12.54 -17.31 -9.89
CA ASN A 552 -13.94 -16.93 -10.10
C ASN A 552 -14.46 -15.98 -9.01
N TYR A 553 -13.80 -15.90 -7.86
CA TYR A 553 -14.17 -14.99 -6.79
C TYR A 553 -13.93 -13.52 -7.17
N SER A 554 -14.97 -12.70 -7.02
CA SER A 554 -14.87 -11.26 -7.25
C SER A 554 -14.99 -10.48 -5.94
N ASN A 555 -13.86 -9.95 -5.48
CA ASN A 555 -13.84 -9.00 -4.38
C ASN A 555 -14.63 -7.73 -4.75
N ARG A 556 -15.60 -7.35 -3.91
CA ARG A 556 -16.48 -6.19 -4.10
C ARG A 556 -16.32 -5.21 -2.95
N THR A 557 -16.09 -3.92 -3.24
CA THR A 557 -16.13 -2.87 -2.23
C THR A 557 -17.57 -2.54 -1.85
N GLY A 558 -17.93 -2.70 -0.58
CA GLY A 558 -19.19 -2.23 0.00
C GLY A 558 -19.04 -0.86 0.65
N CYS A 559 -20.08 -0.04 0.63
CA CYS A 559 -20.18 1.16 1.46
C CYS A 559 -20.97 0.83 2.74
N VAL A 560 -20.72 1.57 3.82
CA VAL A 560 -21.43 1.40 5.10
C VAL A 560 -21.76 2.76 5.70
N GLY A 561 -22.94 2.82 6.33
CA GLY A 561 -23.43 4.00 7.05
C GLY A 561 -23.65 5.20 6.12
N PHE A 562 -23.11 6.38 6.45
CA PHE A 562 -23.33 7.57 5.61
C PHE A 562 -22.78 7.40 4.18
N MET A 563 -21.80 6.51 3.97
CA MET A 563 -21.25 6.24 2.65
C MET A 563 -22.21 5.53 1.69
N ASN A 564 -23.26 4.86 2.18
CA ASN A 564 -24.26 4.22 1.32
C ASN A 564 -25.08 5.22 0.50
N LYS A 565 -25.26 6.43 1.04
CA LYS A 565 -26.06 7.50 0.44
C LYS A 565 -25.30 8.83 0.49
N TRP A 566 -23.97 8.78 0.35
CA TRP A 566 -23.10 9.94 0.59
C TRP A 566 -23.53 11.18 -0.20
N ARG A 567 -23.95 11.03 -1.47
CA ARG A 567 -24.44 12.17 -2.27
C ARG A 567 -25.64 12.87 -1.63
N GLU A 568 -26.66 12.11 -1.26
CA GLU A 568 -27.86 12.60 -0.57
C GLU A 568 -27.48 13.24 0.78
N ARG A 569 -26.61 12.57 1.54
CA ARG A 569 -26.19 13.02 2.88
C ARG A 569 -25.40 14.31 2.88
N PHE A 570 -24.58 14.52 1.85
CA PHE A 570 -23.68 15.67 1.75
C PHE A 570 -24.19 16.72 0.74
N GLY A 571 -25.40 16.56 0.19
CA GLY A 571 -26.00 17.53 -0.74
C GLY A 571 -25.29 17.64 -2.09
N ILE A 572 -24.71 16.55 -2.58
CA ILE A 572 -23.83 16.56 -3.76
C ILE A 572 -24.63 16.21 -5.02
N THR A 573 -24.79 17.21 -5.88
CA THR A 573 -25.57 17.13 -7.12
C THR A 573 -24.66 17.00 -8.35
N ASP A 574 -23.56 17.77 -8.41
CA ASP A 574 -22.57 17.65 -9.47
C ASP A 574 -21.57 16.52 -9.19
N THR A 575 -21.46 15.60 -10.15
CA THR A 575 -20.57 14.43 -10.09
C THR A 575 -19.76 14.26 -11.37
N THR A 576 -19.53 15.37 -12.07
CA THR A 576 -18.79 15.40 -13.34
C THR A 576 -17.37 14.87 -13.16
N SER A 577 -16.68 15.20 -12.06
CA SER A 577 -15.34 14.67 -11.77
C SER A 577 -15.33 13.15 -11.58
N LEU A 578 -16.39 12.55 -11.03
CA LEU A 578 -16.52 11.09 -10.92
C LEU A 578 -16.70 10.42 -12.29
N LYS A 579 -17.48 11.03 -13.18
CA LYS A 579 -17.65 10.53 -14.55
C LYS A 579 -16.34 10.63 -15.32
N ARG A 580 -15.57 11.70 -15.09
CA ARG A 580 -14.24 11.92 -15.63
C ARG A 580 -13.23 10.89 -15.09
N ALA A 581 -13.17 10.68 -13.77
CA ALA A 581 -12.33 9.66 -13.12
C ALA A 581 -12.64 8.22 -13.54
N ALA A 582 -13.86 7.95 -14.00
CA ALA A 582 -14.20 6.66 -14.59
C ALA A 582 -13.62 6.46 -16.00
N ARG A 583 -13.18 7.53 -16.67
CA ARG A 583 -12.68 7.55 -18.05
C ARG A 583 -11.17 7.83 -18.12
N GLU A 584 -10.68 8.76 -17.31
CA GLU A 584 -9.28 9.18 -17.25
C GLU A 584 -8.44 8.23 -16.39
N ARG A 585 -7.18 8.04 -16.79
CA ARG A 585 -6.19 7.29 -16.02
C ARG A 585 -5.23 8.26 -15.38
N VAL A 586 -5.35 8.39 -14.07
CA VAL A 586 -4.37 9.11 -13.25
C VAL A 586 -3.42 8.07 -12.67
N GLU A 587 -2.13 8.25 -12.95
CA GLU A 587 -1.05 7.44 -12.38
C GLU A 587 -0.12 8.31 -11.56
N TYR A 588 0.53 7.69 -10.58
CA TYR A 588 1.43 8.37 -9.66
C TYR A 588 2.83 7.77 -9.77
N CYS A 589 3.84 8.62 -9.58
CA CYS A 589 5.23 8.20 -9.54
C CYS A 589 5.40 7.27 -8.33
N PRO A 590 5.94 6.04 -8.50
CA PRO A 590 6.16 5.13 -7.39
C PRO A 590 7.18 5.66 -6.37
N ILE A 591 8.05 6.59 -6.77
CA ILE A 591 9.15 7.10 -5.93
C ILE A 591 8.74 8.35 -5.13
N CYS A 592 8.35 9.45 -5.79
CA CYS A 592 7.91 10.68 -5.10
C CYS A 592 6.40 10.78 -4.83
N GLY A 593 5.57 9.92 -5.42
CA GLY A 593 4.11 9.97 -5.24
C GLY A 593 3.37 11.08 -5.99
N ARG A 594 4.07 11.93 -6.76
CA ARG A 594 3.46 12.97 -7.60
C ARG A 594 2.65 12.37 -8.74
N GLU A 595 1.63 13.09 -9.21
CA GLU A 595 0.89 12.75 -10.41
C GLU A 595 1.81 12.74 -11.64
N LEU A 596 1.60 11.77 -12.53
CA LEU A 596 2.39 11.58 -13.75
C LEU A 596 1.70 12.16 -14.97
N THR A 597 2.48 12.79 -15.85
CA THR A 597 1.98 13.25 -17.16
C THR A 597 2.03 12.12 -18.16
N TYR A 598 0.91 11.82 -18.83
CA TYR A 598 0.85 10.79 -19.86
C TYR A 598 1.52 11.24 -21.16
N CYS A 599 2.48 10.47 -21.67
CA CYS A 599 3.25 10.82 -22.87
C CYS A 599 2.90 9.97 -24.11
N GLY A 600 2.32 8.78 -23.92
CA GLY A 600 1.98 7.89 -25.04
C GLY A 600 2.08 6.42 -24.71
N VAL A 601 2.17 5.59 -25.75
CA VAL A 601 2.42 4.14 -25.65
C VAL A 601 3.74 3.84 -26.33
N VAL A 602 4.50 2.93 -25.75
CA VAL A 602 5.80 2.48 -26.24
C VAL A 602 5.89 0.96 -26.16
N THR A 603 6.68 0.38 -27.05
CA THR A 603 7.10 -1.02 -27.00
C THR A 603 8.30 -1.20 -26.06
N ILE A 604 8.50 -2.43 -25.58
CA ILE A 604 9.71 -2.76 -24.80
C ILE A 604 10.97 -2.46 -25.62
N ASP A 605 10.99 -2.81 -26.91
CA ASP A 605 12.10 -2.56 -27.84
C ASP A 605 12.49 -1.08 -27.93
N GLU A 606 11.51 -0.18 -28.05
CA GLU A 606 11.77 1.26 -28.14
C GLU A 606 12.44 1.80 -26.88
N ILE A 607 12.06 1.27 -25.71
CA ILE A 607 12.67 1.63 -24.43
C ILE A 607 14.10 1.10 -24.35
N LEU A 608 14.28 -0.19 -24.63
CA LEU A 608 15.57 -0.89 -24.53
C LEU A 608 16.62 -0.42 -25.56
N LYS A 609 16.18 0.08 -26.73
CA LYS A 609 17.07 0.68 -27.74
C LYS A 609 17.68 2.00 -27.28
N LYS A 610 16.89 2.84 -26.60
CA LYS A 610 17.27 4.23 -26.28
C LYS A 610 18.00 4.38 -24.94
N LYS A 611 17.79 3.46 -24.01
CA LYS A 611 18.17 3.66 -22.60
C LYS A 611 19.23 2.67 -22.17
N ARG A 612 20.03 3.04 -21.17
CA ARG A 612 21.16 2.22 -20.68
C ARG A 612 20.90 1.60 -19.31
N ARG A 613 19.97 2.16 -18.53
CA ARG A 613 19.65 1.74 -17.16
C ARG A 613 18.14 1.67 -16.98
N LEU A 614 17.67 0.56 -16.44
CA LEU A 614 16.27 0.35 -16.10
C LEU A 614 16.18 0.04 -14.62
N MET A 615 15.13 0.56 -13.99
CA MET A 615 14.74 0.19 -12.65
C MET A 615 13.37 -0.46 -12.70
N ILE A 616 13.29 -1.75 -12.37
CA ILE A 616 12.03 -2.48 -12.32
C ILE A 616 11.54 -2.50 -10.86
N LEU A 617 10.31 -2.03 -10.64
CA LEU A 617 9.67 -1.86 -9.35
C LEU A 617 8.37 -2.65 -9.30
N TRP A 618 8.14 -3.36 -8.19
CA TRP A 618 6.84 -3.90 -7.84
C TRP A 618 6.73 -4.18 -6.34
N TYR A 619 5.51 -4.17 -5.84
CA TYR A 619 5.19 -4.38 -4.42
C TYR A 619 4.62 -5.77 -4.20
N TYR A 620 5.26 -6.53 -3.31
CA TYR A 620 4.82 -7.87 -2.93
C TYR A 620 5.20 -8.17 -1.48
N ASN A 621 4.32 -8.87 -0.76
CA ASN A 621 4.54 -9.32 0.62
C ASN A 621 5.10 -8.22 1.55
N LEU A 622 4.44 -7.05 1.56
CA LEU A 622 4.79 -5.88 2.37
C LEU A 622 6.15 -5.22 2.04
N ARG A 623 6.75 -5.55 0.90
CA ARG A 623 8.02 -5.01 0.45
C ARG A 623 7.94 -4.55 -1.01
N PHE A 624 8.62 -3.46 -1.31
CA PHE A 624 9.00 -3.12 -2.67
C PHE A 624 10.23 -3.93 -3.06
N ASN A 625 10.16 -4.53 -4.24
CA ASN A 625 11.31 -5.14 -4.89
C ASN A 625 11.81 -4.15 -5.95
N ILE A 626 13.12 -3.95 -5.96
CA ILE A 626 13.80 -2.97 -6.80
C ILE A 626 14.90 -3.72 -7.54
N GLU A 627 14.79 -3.84 -8.85
CA GLU A 627 15.83 -4.43 -9.69
C GLU A 627 16.46 -3.38 -10.57
N ILE A 628 17.78 -3.36 -10.61
CA ILE A 628 18.54 -2.46 -11.48
C ILE A 628 19.14 -3.27 -12.61
N TRP A 629 18.74 -2.95 -13.83
CA TRP A 629 19.20 -3.58 -15.05
C TRP A 629 20.02 -2.60 -15.87
N THR A 630 21.18 -3.05 -16.35
CA THR A 630 22.06 -2.21 -17.19
C THR A 630 22.45 -2.95 -18.45
N LYS A 631 22.54 -2.19 -19.54
CA LYS A 631 23.05 -2.70 -20.81
C LYS A 631 24.55 -2.97 -20.70
N THR A 632 24.97 -4.20 -20.99
CA THR A 632 26.38 -4.65 -20.98
C THR A 632 27.03 -4.62 -22.34
#